data_AF-A0A1G5UNG3-F1
#
_entry.id   AF-A0A1G5UNG3-F1
#
_cell.length_a   1.000
_cell.length_b   1.000
_cell.length_c   1.000
_cell.angle_alpha   90.00
_cell.angle_beta   90.00
_cell.angle_gamma   90.00
#
_symmetry.space_group_name_H-M   'P 1'
#
loop_
_entity.id
_entity.type
_entity.pdbx_description
1 polymer ?
#
loop_
_entity_poly.entity_id
_entity_poly.type
_entity_poly.pdbx_seq_one_letter_code
_entity_poly.pdbx_strand_id
1 'polypeptide(L)'
;MLIARTNAQVLALNAGIREVLRREGSLAPTDVATLSAVTHSGRTYRLGLAVGDPIRFVARLDALGVVNGTEAVLTGIEAAGDGLVPDADLRLTARIGGREVSFSPRDLADEHGRIRLASAHATTNYGRQGVTTESALVWVDAGLDRHDAVVAMSRARGGTRLFVDRAGLEARVRGERALSERGRPVKADERRATLARLLARSGEKASTLDLAGDTPGELWPTPYPAESGPVPLPHEAHRVRSRHRGRGLSRDG
;
A
#
# COMPACT_ATOMS: atom_id res chain seq x y z
N MET A 1 -10.35 -0.75 -12.48
CA MET A 1 -9.83 -0.44 -11.14
C MET A 1 -9.55 1.06 -11.00
N LEU A 2 -9.73 1.65 -9.81
CA LEU A 2 -9.25 3.02 -9.51
C LEU A 2 -7.97 2.98 -8.67
N ILE A 3 -7.00 3.83 -9.02
CA ILE A 3 -5.67 3.88 -8.43
C ILE A 3 -5.31 5.33 -8.06
N ALA A 4 -4.67 5.53 -6.91
CA ALA A 4 -4.02 6.79 -6.55
C ALA A 4 -2.67 6.55 -5.87
N ARG A 5 -1.87 7.60 -5.66
CA ARG A 5 -0.55 7.47 -5.03
C ARG A 5 -0.62 7.32 -3.51
N THR A 6 -1.52 8.05 -2.85
CA THR A 6 -1.58 8.15 -1.38
C THR A 6 -2.86 7.55 -0.78
N ASN A 7 -2.77 7.08 0.47
CA ASN A 7 -3.93 6.62 1.23
C ASN A 7 -5.01 7.72 1.39
N ALA A 8 -4.63 9.00 1.45
CA ALA A 8 -5.58 10.11 1.54
C ALA A 8 -6.43 10.25 0.26
N GLN A 9 -5.80 10.15 -0.92
CA GLN A 9 -6.52 10.14 -2.20
C GLN A 9 -7.40 8.89 -2.34
N VAL A 10 -6.97 7.72 -1.86
CA VAL A 10 -7.80 6.51 -1.85
C VAL A 10 -9.04 6.68 -0.99
N LEU A 11 -8.92 7.29 0.19
CA LEU A 11 -10.10 7.61 1.03
C LEU A 11 -11.04 8.62 0.36
N ALA A 12 -10.51 9.66 -0.29
CA ALA A 12 -11.32 10.62 -1.04
C ALA A 12 -12.03 9.98 -2.25
N LEU A 13 -11.35 9.11 -3.01
CA LEU A 13 -11.96 8.34 -4.10
C LEU A 13 -13.05 7.40 -3.58
N ASN A 14 -12.80 6.68 -2.48
CA ASN A 14 -13.79 5.79 -1.88
C ASN A 14 -15.04 6.57 -1.43
N ALA A 15 -14.89 7.76 -0.86
CA ALA A 15 -16.00 8.62 -0.47
C ALA A 15 -16.84 9.07 -1.69
N GLY A 16 -16.20 9.61 -2.72
CA GLY A 16 -16.88 10.07 -3.94
C GLY A 16 -17.54 8.94 -4.73
N ILE A 17 -16.97 7.73 -4.72
CA ILE A 17 -17.60 6.54 -5.32
C ILE A 17 -18.87 6.16 -4.56
N ARG A 18 -18.85 6.16 -3.22
CA ARG A 18 -20.03 5.85 -2.40
C ARG A 18 -21.13 6.91 -2.55
N GLU A 19 -20.77 8.19 -2.71
CA GLU A 19 -21.72 9.27 -3.05
C GLU A 19 -22.44 9.02 -4.39
N VAL A 20 -21.69 8.67 -5.43
CA VAL A 20 -22.24 8.35 -6.77
C VAL A 20 -23.15 7.13 -6.70
N LEU A 21 -22.70 6.02 -6.08
CA LEU A 21 -23.49 4.80 -5.96
C LEU A 21 -24.78 4.99 -5.13
N ARG A 22 -24.76 5.87 -4.12
CA ARG A 22 -25.97 6.25 -3.36
C ARG A 22 -26.98 6.99 -4.21
N ARG A 23 -26.54 7.98 -4.98
CA ARG A 23 -27.38 8.72 -5.94
C ARG A 23 -27.96 7.81 -7.03
N GLU A 24 -27.24 6.74 -7.38
CA GLU A 24 -27.65 5.71 -8.34
C GLU A 24 -28.40 4.53 -7.71
N GLY A 25 -28.78 4.61 -6.42
CA GLY A 25 -29.54 3.58 -5.71
C GLY A 25 -28.81 2.23 -5.53
N SER A 26 -27.54 2.16 -5.90
CA SER A 26 -26.69 0.96 -5.91
C SER A 26 -25.94 0.74 -4.59
N LEU A 27 -26.05 1.68 -3.64
CA LEU A 27 -25.53 1.59 -2.28
C LEU A 27 -26.53 2.25 -1.31
N ALA A 28 -26.67 1.71 -0.09
CA ALA A 28 -27.60 2.27 0.90
C ALA A 28 -27.29 3.76 1.21
N PRO A 29 -28.31 4.63 1.37
CA PRO A 29 -28.14 6.09 1.39
C PRO A 29 -27.33 6.61 2.59
N THR A 30 -27.31 5.86 3.69
CA THR A 30 -26.52 6.13 4.91
C THR A 30 -25.57 4.97 5.21
N ASP A 31 -24.63 5.19 6.13
CA ASP A 31 -23.86 4.08 6.71
C ASP A 31 -24.70 3.40 7.79
N VAL A 32 -24.76 2.06 7.77
CA VAL A 32 -25.41 1.24 8.82
C VAL A 32 -24.52 1.17 10.07
N ALA A 33 -23.20 1.17 9.85
CA ALA A 33 -22.19 1.15 10.90
C ALA A 33 -20.94 1.92 10.46
N THR A 34 -20.06 2.27 11.39
CA THR A 34 -18.74 2.85 11.07
C THR A 34 -17.70 2.31 12.03
N LEU A 35 -16.74 1.55 11.51
CA LEU A 35 -15.69 0.90 12.29
C LEU A 35 -14.47 1.80 12.48
N SER A 36 -13.76 1.61 13.60
CA SER A 36 -12.36 2.07 13.72
C SER A 36 -11.45 1.11 12.97
N ALA A 37 -10.95 1.49 11.80
CA ALA A 37 -10.20 0.61 10.90
C ALA A 37 -8.72 1.03 10.77
N VAL A 38 -7.85 0.11 10.35
CA VAL A 38 -6.40 0.36 10.21
C VAL A 38 -5.88 0.04 8.80
N THR A 39 -5.08 0.95 8.25
CA THR A 39 -4.41 0.77 6.96
C THR A 39 -3.18 -0.14 7.08
N HIS A 40 -2.69 -0.68 5.96
CA HIS A 40 -1.45 -1.48 5.93
C HIS A 40 -0.20 -0.74 6.44
N SER A 41 -0.24 0.60 6.51
CA SER A 41 0.82 1.43 7.10
C SER A 41 0.51 1.85 8.56
N GLY A 42 -0.27 1.05 9.29
CA GLY A 42 -0.58 1.27 10.71
C GLY A 42 -1.45 2.49 11.05
N ARG A 43 -1.87 3.31 10.06
CA ARG A 43 -2.68 4.51 10.31
C ARG A 43 -4.15 4.13 10.49
N THR A 44 -4.73 4.59 11.60
CA THR A 44 -6.17 4.50 11.90
C THR A 44 -6.99 5.42 10.98
N TYR A 45 -8.20 5.00 10.62
CA TYR A 45 -9.20 5.79 9.90
C TYR A 45 -10.62 5.25 10.23
N ARG A 46 -11.68 5.97 9.85
CA ARG A 46 -13.06 5.49 10.01
C ARG A 46 -13.52 4.82 8.71
N LEU A 47 -14.04 3.61 8.83
CA LEU A 47 -14.58 2.83 7.71
C LEU A 47 -16.11 2.72 7.86
N GLY A 48 -16.83 3.57 7.14
CA GLY A 48 -18.29 3.48 7.01
C GLY A 48 -18.70 2.24 6.21
N LEU A 49 -19.78 1.59 6.63
CA LEU A 49 -20.29 0.35 6.05
C LEU A 49 -21.76 0.49 5.62
N ALA A 50 -22.06 0.04 4.41
CA ALA A 50 -23.40 -0.11 3.85
C ALA A 50 -23.50 -1.42 3.07
N VAL A 51 -24.71 -2.00 2.99
CA VAL A 51 -24.96 -3.16 2.12
C VAL A 51 -24.72 -2.74 0.67
N GLY A 52 -23.95 -3.55 -0.06
CA GLY A 52 -23.42 -3.26 -1.39
C GLY A 52 -21.94 -2.82 -1.41
N ASP A 53 -21.35 -2.43 -0.26
CA ASP A 53 -19.93 -2.04 -0.24
C ASP A 53 -19.01 -3.22 -0.58
N PRO A 54 -18.07 -3.07 -1.54
CA PRO A 54 -16.99 -4.00 -1.74
C PRO A 54 -15.93 -3.76 -0.66
N ILE A 55 -15.66 -4.77 0.15
CA ILE A 55 -14.67 -4.77 1.23
C ILE A 55 -13.48 -5.67 0.89
N ARG A 56 -12.38 -5.46 1.60
CA ARG A 56 -11.15 -6.25 1.52
C ARG A 56 -10.62 -6.57 2.90
N PHE A 57 -10.21 -7.83 3.07
CA PHE A 57 -9.50 -8.31 4.25
C PHE A 57 -8.03 -7.87 4.20
N VAL A 58 -7.58 -7.20 5.26
CA VAL A 58 -6.19 -6.71 5.43
C VAL A 58 -5.35 -7.69 6.29
N ALA A 59 -6.04 -8.59 7.01
CA ALA A 59 -5.47 -9.72 7.74
C ALA A 59 -6.00 -11.06 7.20
N ARG A 60 -5.39 -12.17 7.64
CA ARG A 60 -5.93 -13.53 7.49
C ARG A 60 -6.99 -13.79 8.56
N LEU A 61 -8.03 -14.55 8.23
CA LEU A 61 -8.98 -15.10 9.20
C LEU A 61 -9.34 -16.53 8.80
N ASP A 62 -8.69 -17.49 9.45
CA ASP A 62 -8.72 -18.91 9.12
C ASP A 62 -10.13 -19.52 9.16
N ALA A 63 -10.97 -19.11 10.12
CA ALA A 63 -12.35 -19.58 10.23
C ALA A 63 -13.21 -19.32 8.97
N LEU A 64 -12.84 -18.33 8.15
CA LEU A 64 -13.50 -18.04 6.88
C LEU A 64 -12.72 -18.54 5.65
N GLY A 65 -11.48 -19.00 5.83
CA GLY A 65 -10.55 -19.31 4.74
C GLY A 65 -10.04 -18.07 3.98
N VAL A 66 -10.04 -16.88 4.61
CA VAL A 66 -9.64 -15.61 3.96
C VAL A 66 -8.23 -15.20 4.31
N VAL A 67 -7.56 -14.53 3.37
CA VAL A 67 -6.18 -14.04 3.49
C VAL A 67 -6.13 -12.52 3.26
N ASN A 68 -5.02 -11.88 3.65
CA ASN A 68 -4.75 -10.50 3.24
C ASN A 68 -4.81 -10.42 1.70
N GLY A 69 -5.70 -9.58 1.18
CA GLY A 69 -5.98 -9.49 -0.26
C GLY A 69 -7.34 -10.05 -0.68
N THR A 70 -8.00 -10.89 0.13
CA THR A 70 -9.35 -11.38 -0.19
C THR A 70 -10.34 -10.23 -0.25
N GLU A 71 -11.16 -10.21 -1.29
CA GLU A 71 -12.23 -9.22 -1.51
C GLU A 71 -13.60 -9.89 -1.41
N ALA A 72 -14.57 -9.13 -0.89
CA ALA A 72 -15.96 -9.54 -0.72
C ALA A 72 -16.89 -8.36 -1.00
N VAL A 73 -18.18 -8.62 -1.18
CA VAL A 73 -19.23 -7.58 -1.17
C VAL A 73 -20.09 -7.77 0.07
N LEU A 74 -20.32 -6.72 0.86
CA LEU A 74 -21.24 -6.77 2.00
C LEU A 74 -22.67 -6.99 1.52
N THR A 75 -23.28 -8.06 2.01
CA THR A 75 -24.64 -8.50 1.69
C THR A 75 -25.59 -8.34 2.88
N GLY A 76 -25.06 -8.34 4.11
CA GLY A 76 -25.81 -8.03 5.33
C GLY A 76 -24.95 -7.31 6.37
N ILE A 77 -25.59 -6.43 7.14
CA ILE A 77 -24.98 -5.75 8.30
C ILE A 77 -26.02 -5.80 9.42
N GLU A 78 -25.74 -6.59 10.44
CA GLU A 78 -26.57 -6.77 11.62
C GLU A 78 -25.85 -6.15 12.81
N ALA A 79 -26.55 -5.32 13.60
CA ALA A 79 -26.07 -4.87 14.91
C ALA A 79 -26.91 -5.58 15.98
N ALA A 80 -26.27 -6.35 16.86
CA ALA A 80 -26.93 -6.83 18.06
C ALA A 80 -26.85 -5.76 19.15
N GLY A 81 -27.97 -5.51 19.82
CA GLY A 81 -28.09 -4.50 20.87
C GLY A 81 -28.69 -3.17 20.42
N ASP A 82 -29.20 -2.42 21.39
CA ASP A 82 -29.97 -1.19 21.29
C ASP A 82 -29.10 0.08 21.12
N GLY A 83 -28.01 -0.04 20.36
CA GLY A 83 -27.27 1.09 19.80
C GLY A 83 -26.33 1.87 20.74
N LEU A 84 -26.20 1.44 22.01
CA LEU A 84 -25.46 2.21 23.04
C LEU A 84 -23.94 1.98 23.11
N VAL A 85 -23.38 1.00 22.37
CA VAL A 85 -21.93 0.72 22.38
C VAL A 85 -21.37 0.67 20.95
N PRO A 86 -20.51 1.63 20.55
CA PRO A 86 -19.81 1.59 19.27
C PRO A 86 -18.90 0.35 19.15
N ASP A 87 -18.86 -0.26 17.96
CA ASP A 87 -18.05 -1.42 17.63
C ASP A 87 -18.26 -2.66 18.57
N ALA A 88 -19.43 -2.74 19.21
CA ALA A 88 -19.95 -3.96 19.85
C ALA A 88 -20.95 -4.70 18.95
N ASP A 89 -20.79 -6.02 18.94
CA ASP A 89 -21.71 -7.05 18.45
C ASP A 89 -22.35 -6.80 17.06
N LEU A 90 -21.61 -6.10 16.20
CA LEU A 90 -21.79 -6.12 14.77
C LEU A 90 -21.48 -7.51 14.20
N ARG A 91 -22.38 -8.02 13.38
CA ARG A 91 -22.22 -9.18 12.50
C ARG A 91 -22.31 -8.72 11.06
N LEU A 92 -21.26 -8.99 10.29
CA LEU A 92 -21.20 -8.71 8.86
C LEU A 92 -21.41 -10.00 8.10
N THR A 93 -22.32 -9.98 7.11
CA THR A 93 -22.45 -11.03 6.10
C THR A 93 -21.93 -10.48 4.78
N ALA A 94 -21.04 -11.25 4.14
CA ALA A 94 -20.35 -10.84 2.92
C ALA A 94 -20.20 -12.00 1.94
N ARG A 95 -20.30 -11.70 0.64
CA ARG A 95 -20.12 -12.69 -0.43
C ARG A 95 -18.71 -12.63 -1.02
N ILE A 96 -17.98 -13.73 -0.91
CA ILE A 96 -16.65 -13.97 -1.47
C ILE A 96 -16.80 -14.87 -2.70
N GLY A 97 -16.69 -14.29 -3.89
CA GLY A 97 -17.00 -14.99 -5.14
C GLY A 97 -18.46 -15.44 -5.16
N GLY A 98 -18.68 -16.76 -5.13
CA GLY A 98 -20.00 -17.41 -5.07
C GLY A 98 -20.42 -17.92 -3.69
N ARG A 99 -19.64 -17.68 -2.63
CA ARG A 99 -19.93 -18.16 -1.25
C ARG A 99 -20.20 -16.99 -0.32
N GLU A 100 -21.22 -17.10 0.54
CA GLU A 100 -21.43 -16.18 1.67
C GLU A 100 -20.63 -16.60 2.92
N VAL A 101 -20.21 -15.62 3.70
CA VAL A 101 -19.58 -15.77 5.01
C VAL A 101 -20.15 -14.75 5.99
N SER A 102 -20.33 -15.14 7.25
CA SER A 102 -20.80 -14.24 8.32
C SER A 102 -19.84 -14.23 9.50
N PHE A 103 -19.37 -13.06 9.92
CA PHE A 103 -18.28 -12.89 10.88
C PHE A 103 -18.46 -11.64 11.75
N SER A 104 -17.72 -11.53 12.86
CA SER A 104 -17.63 -10.28 13.60
C SER A 104 -16.44 -9.45 13.09
N PRO A 105 -16.55 -8.12 12.97
CA PRO A 105 -15.39 -7.25 12.75
C PRO A 105 -14.29 -7.48 13.80
N ARG A 106 -14.68 -7.85 15.05
CA ARG A 106 -13.77 -8.13 16.16
C ARG A 106 -12.79 -9.28 15.87
N ASP A 107 -13.18 -10.25 15.04
CA ASP A 107 -12.34 -11.36 14.58
C ASP A 107 -11.13 -10.86 13.73
N LEU A 108 -11.16 -9.61 13.29
CA LEU A 108 -10.13 -8.92 12.50
C LEU A 108 -9.47 -7.75 13.25
N ALA A 109 -9.82 -7.49 14.50
CA ALA A 109 -9.21 -6.43 15.30
C ALA A 109 -7.69 -6.65 15.46
N ASP A 110 -6.90 -5.58 15.53
CA ASP A 110 -5.53 -5.62 16.04
C ASP A 110 -5.49 -5.46 17.57
N GLU A 111 -4.29 -5.47 18.15
CA GLU A 111 -4.06 -5.29 19.60
C GLU A 111 -4.60 -3.95 20.17
N HIS A 112 -4.86 -2.97 19.30
CA HIS A 112 -5.44 -1.66 19.64
C HIS A 112 -6.95 -1.60 19.34
N GLY A 113 -7.59 -2.74 19.08
CA GLY A 113 -9.02 -2.85 18.76
C GLY A 113 -9.40 -2.37 17.35
N ARG A 114 -8.42 -2.09 16.47
CA ARG A 114 -8.67 -1.50 15.14
C ARG A 114 -8.89 -2.59 14.10
N ILE A 115 -9.98 -2.50 13.36
CA ILE A 115 -10.40 -3.55 12.45
C ILE A 115 -9.53 -3.57 11.19
N ARG A 116 -8.97 -4.75 10.87
CA ARG A 116 -8.12 -4.99 9.69
C ARG A 116 -8.96 -5.27 8.43
N LEU A 117 -9.88 -4.34 8.14
CA LEU A 117 -10.69 -4.24 6.93
C LEU A 117 -10.39 -2.96 6.16
N ALA A 118 -10.68 -2.98 4.85
CA ALA A 118 -10.68 -1.80 3.99
C ALA A 118 -11.81 -1.82 2.97
N SER A 119 -12.22 -0.65 2.48
CA SER A 119 -13.03 -0.57 1.25
C SER A 119 -12.14 -0.95 0.05
N ALA A 120 -12.71 -1.71 -0.89
CA ALA A 120 -12.04 -2.21 -2.07
C ALA A 120 -12.25 -1.33 -3.33
N HIS A 121 -13.04 -0.25 -3.25
CA HIS A 121 -13.39 0.61 -4.41
C HIS A 121 -12.16 1.16 -5.15
N ALA A 122 -11.24 1.83 -4.44
CA ALA A 122 -9.97 2.34 -4.97
C ALA A 122 -8.77 1.74 -4.20
N THR A 123 -7.57 1.87 -4.77
CA THR A 123 -6.33 1.34 -4.16
C THR A 123 -5.13 2.26 -4.36
N THR A 124 -4.04 2.01 -3.64
CA THR A 124 -2.74 2.60 -3.95
C THR A 124 -1.99 1.75 -4.99
N ASN A 125 -0.99 2.33 -5.66
CA ASN A 125 -0.09 1.63 -6.59
C ASN A 125 0.44 0.29 -6.06
N TYR A 126 0.65 0.18 -4.75
CA TYR A 126 1.18 -0.99 -4.06
C TYR A 126 0.08 -1.84 -3.37
N GLY A 127 -1.14 -1.31 -3.20
CA GLY A 127 -2.20 -1.94 -2.41
C GLY A 127 -2.74 -3.24 -3.03
N ARG A 128 -2.93 -3.30 -4.36
CA ARG A 128 -3.39 -4.51 -5.08
C ARG A 128 -2.25 -5.14 -5.89
N GLN A 129 -1.24 -5.73 -5.24
CA GLN A 129 -0.25 -6.57 -5.95
C GLN A 129 -0.93 -7.81 -6.55
N GLY A 130 -0.46 -8.27 -7.74
CA GLY A 130 -0.98 -9.46 -8.43
C GLY A 130 -2.33 -9.32 -9.15
N VAL A 131 -3.19 -8.37 -8.75
CA VAL A 131 -4.48 -8.17 -9.42
C VAL A 131 -4.32 -7.36 -10.72
N THR A 132 -4.74 -7.93 -11.85
CA THR A 132 -4.87 -7.25 -13.15
C THR A 132 -6.35 -7.10 -13.50
N THR A 133 -6.78 -5.91 -13.93
CA THR A 133 -8.14 -5.68 -14.46
C THR A 133 -8.10 -5.26 -15.92
N GLU A 134 -9.22 -5.30 -16.65
CA GLU A 134 -9.25 -4.87 -18.05
C GLU A 134 -8.93 -3.38 -18.24
N SER A 135 -9.32 -2.54 -17.27
CA SER A 135 -9.06 -1.10 -17.32
C SER A 135 -8.61 -0.51 -15.97
N ALA A 136 -7.80 0.55 -16.02
CA ALA A 136 -7.37 1.31 -14.85
C ALA A 136 -7.65 2.81 -15.01
N LEU A 137 -8.10 3.45 -13.94
CA LEU A 137 -8.30 4.90 -13.83
C LEU A 137 -7.33 5.41 -12.74
N VAL A 138 -6.40 6.30 -13.09
CA VAL A 138 -5.29 6.69 -12.20
C VAL A 138 -5.35 8.18 -11.88
N TRP A 139 -5.37 8.55 -10.59
CA TRP A 139 -5.14 9.92 -10.13
C TRP A 139 -3.64 10.23 -10.27
N VAL A 140 -3.30 11.15 -11.18
CA VAL A 140 -1.94 11.69 -11.33
C VAL A 140 -1.85 13.03 -10.62
N ASP A 141 -1.18 13.06 -9.47
CA ASP A 141 -0.82 14.29 -8.75
C ASP A 141 0.59 14.78 -9.12
N ALA A 142 0.98 15.94 -8.58
CA ALA A 142 2.31 16.51 -8.83
C ALA A 142 3.47 15.77 -8.11
N GLY A 143 3.17 14.71 -7.34
CA GLY A 143 4.17 13.85 -6.69
C GLY A 143 4.47 12.58 -7.49
N LEU A 144 3.51 12.09 -8.29
CA LEU A 144 3.63 10.88 -9.11
C LEU A 144 4.77 10.98 -10.13
N ASP A 145 5.59 9.94 -10.21
CA ASP A 145 6.81 9.86 -11.02
C ASP A 145 6.73 8.76 -12.09
N ARG A 146 7.84 8.50 -12.79
CA ARG A 146 7.90 7.43 -13.80
C ARG A 146 7.66 6.03 -13.22
N HIS A 147 8.14 5.76 -12.01
CA HIS A 147 8.01 4.44 -11.39
C HIS A 147 6.56 4.19 -10.96
N ASP A 148 5.97 5.13 -10.22
CA ASP A 148 4.55 5.09 -9.83
C ASP A 148 3.63 5.01 -11.07
N ALA A 149 3.94 5.75 -12.15
CA ALA A 149 3.19 5.68 -13.41
C ALA A 149 3.23 4.28 -14.03
N VAL A 150 4.41 3.68 -14.17
CA VAL A 150 4.58 2.34 -14.76
C VAL A 150 3.91 1.28 -13.87
N VAL A 151 4.05 1.36 -12.54
CA VAL A 151 3.39 0.46 -11.58
C VAL A 151 1.86 0.60 -11.61
N ALA A 152 1.32 1.79 -11.88
CA ALA A 152 -0.13 1.98 -12.04
C ALA A 152 -0.65 1.48 -13.40
N MET A 153 0.05 1.79 -14.50
CA MET A 153 -0.36 1.45 -15.87
C MET A 153 -0.29 -0.06 -16.15
N SER A 154 0.71 -0.75 -15.59
CA SER A 154 0.86 -2.22 -15.67
C SER A 154 -0.22 -3.02 -14.93
N ARG A 155 -1.19 -2.36 -14.26
CA ARG A 155 -2.33 -3.05 -13.62
C ARG A 155 -3.53 -3.25 -14.55
N ALA A 156 -3.54 -2.59 -15.70
CA ALA A 156 -4.52 -2.84 -16.74
C ALA A 156 -3.96 -3.85 -17.77
N ARG A 157 -4.79 -4.77 -18.25
CA ARG A 157 -4.49 -5.57 -19.46
C ARG A 157 -4.79 -4.78 -20.73
N GLY A 158 -5.88 -4.00 -20.71
CA GLY A 158 -6.28 -3.07 -21.76
C GLY A 158 -5.97 -1.62 -21.39
N GLY A 159 -7.00 -0.78 -21.38
CA GLY A 159 -6.84 0.68 -21.29
C GLY A 159 -6.56 1.22 -19.88
N THR A 160 -5.45 1.95 -19.72
CA THR A 160 -5.25 2.86 -18.58
C THR A 160 -5.60 4.30 -18.97
N ARG A 161 -6.40 4.99 -18.16
CA ARG A 161 -6.73 6.42 -18.29
C ARG A 161 -6.17 7.21 -17.12
N LEU A 162 -5.36 8.22 -17.41
CA LEU A 162 -4.77 9.12 -16.43
C LEU A 162 -5.67 10.34 -16.21
N PHE A 163 -5.99 10.64 -14.95
CA PHE A 163 -6.74 11.82 -14.52
C PHE A 163 -5.78 12.72 -13.76
N VAL A 164 -5.35 13.80 -14.41
CA VAL A 164 -4.32 14.69 -13.88
C VAL A 164 -4.95 15.77 -13.00
N ASP A 165 -4.46 15.92 -11.78
CA ASP A 165 -4.78 17.06 -10.92
C ASP A 165 -4.28 18.35 -11.58
N ARG A 166 -5.20 19.04 -12.26
CA ARG A 166 -4.92 20.31 -12.91
C ARG A 166 -4.55 21.41 -11.92
N ALA A 167 -5.09 21.41 -10.71
CA ALA A 167 -4.81 22.44 -9.72
C ALA A 167 -3.38 22.29 -9.18
N GLY A 168 -2.99 21.09 -8.75
CA GLY A 168 -1.63 20.77 -8.33
C GLY A 168 -0.60 20.94 -9.45
N LEU A 169 -0.92 20.52 -10.68
CA LEU A 169 -0.05 20.72 -11.85
C LEU A 169 0.17 22.20 -12.16
N GLU A 170 -0.89 23.01 -12.20
CA GLU A 170 -0.75 24.46 -12.43
C GLU A 170 -0.09 25.19 -11.25
N ALA A 171 -0.30 24.74 -10.01
CA ALA A 171 0.42 25.25 -8.84
C ALA A 171 1.93 24.98 -8.96
N ARG A 172 2.33 23.78 -9.41
CA ARG A 172 3.75 23.48 -9.69
C ARG A 172 4.31 24.35 -10.80
N VAL A 173 3.58 24.56 -11.91
CA VAL A 173 4.01 25.49 -12.97
C VAL A 173 4.22 26.90 -12.42
N ARG A 174 3.32 27.40 -11.56
CA ARG A 174 3.49 28.73 -10.92
C ARG A 174 4.69 28.75 -9.96
N GLY A 175 4.97 27.65 -9.25
CA GLY A 175 6.16 27.51 -8.40
C GLY A 175 7.48 27.57 -9.17
N GLU A 176 7.55 26.92 -10.33
CA GLU A 176 8.72 26.90 -11.23
C GLU A 176 9.01 28.25 -11.93
N ARG A 177 8.16 29.27 -11.77
CA ARG A 177 8.33 30.62 -12.33
C ARG A 177 8.94 31.61 -11.34
N ALA A 178 9.64 32.61 -11.89
CA ALA A 178 10.00 33.85 -11.21
C ALA A 178 8.79 34.54 -10.58
N LEU A 179 8.99 35.28 -9.48
CA LEU A 179 7.90 35.84 -8.64
C LEU A 179 6.91 36.70 -9.44
N SER A 180 7.42 37.57 -10.33
CA SER A 180 6.63 38.44 -11.21
C SER A 180 5.71 37.69 -12.18
N GLU A 181 6.07 36.46 -12.58
CA GLU A 181 5.29 35.64 -13.50
C GLU A 181 4.28 34.70 -12.82
N ARG A 182 4.27 34.60 -11.48
CA ARG A 182 3.41 33.61 -10.79
C ARG A 182 1.92 33.86 -10.99
N GLY A 183 1.52 35.12 -11.18
CA GLY A 183 0.14 35.51 -11.47
C GLY A 183 -0.35 35.23 -12.90
N ARG A 184 0.54 35.05 -13.90
CA ARG A 184 0.08 34.87 -15.28
C ARG A 184 -0.65 33.52 -15.47
N PRO A 185 -1.67 33.43 -16.34
CA PRO A 185 -2.34 32.17 -16.63
C PRO A 185 -1.37 31.04 -17.04
N VAL A 186 -1.76 29.80 -16.81
CA VAL A 186 -1.00 28.63 -17.26
C VAL A 186 -1.53 28.17 -18.61
N LYS A 187 -0.66 28.13 -19.62
CA LYS A 187 -0.98 27.68 -20.98
C LYS A 187 -1.09 26.15 -21.07
N ALA A 188 -1.70 25.64 -22.14
CA ALA A 188 -1.84 24.20 -22.36
C ALA A 188 -0.48 23.49 -22.48
N ASP A 189 0.47 24.12 -23.15
CA ASP A 189 1.81 23.58 -23.37
C ASP A 189 2.68 23.59 -22.11
N GLU A 190 2.49 24.58 -21.22
CA GLU A 190 3.11 24.54 -19.89
C GLU A 190 2.60 23.34 -19.07
N ARG A 191 1.29 23.06 -19.08
CA ARG A 191 0.72 21.85 -18.46
C ARG A 191 1.29 20.58 -19.09
N ARG A 192 1.32 20.47 -20.42
CA ARG A 192 1.89 19.32 -21.14
C ARG A 192 3.36 19.10 -20.81
N ALA A 193 4.17 20.14 -20.85
CA ALA A 193 5.61 20.06 -20.58
C ALA A 193 5.91 19.71 -19.12
N THR A 194 5.20 20.28 -18.15
CA THR A 194 5.38 19.93 -16.73
C THR A 194 4.90 18.50 -16.44
N LEU A 195 3.80 18.04 -17.05
CA LEU A 195 3.35 16.65 -16.94
C LEU A 195 4.38 15.68 -17.54
N ALA A 196 4.93 16.00 -18.73
CA ALA A 196 5.99 15.21 -19.35
C ALA A 196 7.25 15.15 -18.47
N ARG A 197 7.68 16.28 -17.88
CA ARG A 197 8.79 16.30 -16.90
C ARG A 197 8.49 15.42 -15.68
N LEU A 198 7.31 15.55 -15.07
CA LEU A 198 6.91 14.78 -13.89
C LEU A 198 6.96 13.27 -14.13
N LEU A 199 6.42 12.81 -15.27
CA LEU A 199 6.38 11.40 -15.67
C LEU A 199 7.70 10.87 -16.27
N ALA A 200 8.65 11.75 -16.61
CA ALA A 200 9.99 11.38 -17.05
C ALA A 200 10.95 11.10 -15.87
N ARG A 201 10.71 11.71 -14.69
CA ARG A 201 11.52 11.50 -13.47
C ARG A 201 11.59 10.02 -13.11
N SER A 202 12.77 9.42 -13.24
CA SER A 202 13.12 8.25 -12.43
C SER A 202 13.29 8.70 -10.99
N GLY A 203 12.44 8.20 -10.08
CA GLY A 203 12.71 8.28 -8.65
C GLY A 203 13.92 7.43 -8.30
N GLU A 204 15.10 8.05 -8.28
CA GLU A 204 16.14 7.56 -7.37
C GLU A 204 15.59 7.63 -5.95
N LYS A 205 15.79 6.55 -5.19
CA LYS A 205 15.49 6.55 -3.77
C LYS A 205 16.57 7.38 -3.08
N ALA A 206 16.35 8.69 -2.98
CA ALA A 206 17.12 9.56 -2.11
C ALA A 206 17.07 8.98 -0.69
N SER A 207 18.12 8.26 -0.33
CA SER A 207 18.36 7.72 0.99
C SER A 207 18.73 8.87 1.91
N THR A 208 18.41 8.77 3.20
CA THR A 208 18.88 9.74 4.20
C THR A 208 20.41 9.81 4.28
N LEU A 209 21.12 8.83 3.70
CA LEU A 209 22.58 8.79 3.56
C LEU A 209 23.13 9.70 2.44
N ASP A 210 22.33 10.02 1.42
CA ASP A 210 22.81 10.74 0.22
C ASP A 210 23.05 12.24 0.49
N LEU A 211 22.70 12.71 1.69
CA LEU A 211 22.99 14.06 2.19
C LEU A 211 24.36 14.15 2.93
N ALA A 212 25.11 13.05 3.01
CA ALA A 212 26.34 12.93 3.78
C ALA A 212 27.51 12.34 2.95
N GLY A 213 27.70 12.83 1.72
CA GLY A 213 28.64 12.23 0.77
C GLY A 213 29.23 13.14 -0.32
N ASP A 214 29.18 14.47 -0.19
CA ASP A 214 29.78 15.40 -1.16
C ASP A 214 30.82 16.33 -0.51
N THR A 215 31.89 15.70 0.00
CA THR A 215 33.14 16.38 0.39
C THR A 215 34.14 16.21 -0.75
N PRO A 216 34.56 17.28 -1.46
CA PRO A 216 35.37 17.11 -2.66
C PRO A 216 36.80 16.62 -2.37
N GLY A 217 37.11 15.41 -2.85
CA GLY A 217 38.46 15.00 -3.24
C GLY A 217 39.16 13.99 -2.34
N GLU A 218 39.30 12.77 -2.85
CA GLU A 218 40.64 12.19 -3.04
C GLU A 218 40.66 11.29 -4.29
N LEU A 219 41.83 11.18 -4.92
CA LEU A 219 42.01 10.48 -6.19
C LEU A 219 42.36 9.01 -5.94
N TRP A 220 41.51 8.07 -6.36
CA TRP A 220 41.88 6.65 -6.40
C TRP A 220 42.46 6.26 -7.76
N PRO A 221 43.72 5.79 -7.86
CA PRO A 221 44.32 5.36 -9.13
C PRO A 221 43.72 4.06 -9.68
N THR A 222 43.80 3.89 -11.00
CA THR A 222 43.32 2.72 -11.75
C THR A 222 44.16 1.45 -11.51
N PRO A 223 43.62 0.25 -11.79
CA PRO A 223 44.15 -1.01 -11.27
C PRO A 223 45.36 -1.56 -12.03
N TYR A 224 46.17 -2.39 -11.35
CA TYR A 224 47.21 -3.23 -11.95
C TYR A 224 46.75 -4.68 -12.16
N PRO A 225 47.31 -5.39 -13.18
CA PRO A 225 46.93 -6.77 -13.54
C PRO A 225 47.67 -7.84 -12.69
N ALA A 226 47.55 -9.11 -13.10
CA ALA A 226 47.74 -10.29 -12.26
C ALA A 226 49.12 -11.00 -12.34
N GLU A 227 49.32 -11.91 -11.37
CA GLU A 227 50.24 -13.07 -11.33
C GLU A 227 51.77 -12.85 -11.22
N SER A 228 52.37 -13.38 -10.15
CA SER A 228 53.30 -14.54 -10.22
C SER A 228 53.97 -14.91 -8.86
N GLY A 229 54.22 -16.21 -8.63
CA GLY A 229 55.24 -16.70 -7.67
C GLY A 229 54.77 -17.11 -6.25
N PRO A 230 55.37 -18.14 -5.58
CA PRO A 230 54.80 -18.76 -4.36
C PRO A 230 55.79 -19.02 -3.16
N VAL A 231 55.30 -19.73 -2.12
CA VAL A 231 56.05 -20.46 -1.03
C VAL A 231 56.51 -19.59 0.18
N PRO A 232 56.56 -20.07 1.45
CA PRO A 232 56.13 -21.37 2.07
C PRO A 232 55.07 -21.26 3.20
N LEU A 233 54.64 -22.43 3.71
CA LEU A 233 53.94 -22.62 5.00
C LEU A 233 54.86 -23.34 6.03
N PRO A 234 54.68 -23.13 7.35
CA PRO A 234 55.19 -24.03 8.39
C PRO A 234 54.16 -25.09 8.86
N HIS A 235 54.59 -26.36 8.85
CA HIS A 235 54.06 -27.47 9.70
C HIS A 235 54.57 -27.29 11.17
N GLU A 236 54.12 -27.94 12.26
CA GLU A 236 53.06 -28.92 12.60
C GLU A 236 52.76 -28.81 14.15
N ALA A 237 52.09 -29.67 14.94
CA ALA A 237 51.67 -31.08 14.83
C ALA A 237 50.44 -31.47 15.70
N HIS A 238 49.99 -32.72 15.49
CA HIS A 238 49.23 -33.65 16.37
C HIS A 238 49.22 -33.43 17.91
N ARG A 239 48.17 -33.84 18.66
CA ARG A 239 47.72 -35.24 18.85
C ARG A 239 46.21 -35.43 19.18
N VAL A 240 45.80 -36.69 19.31
CA VAL A 240 44.40 -37.21 19.22
C VAL A 240 44.08 -38.20 20.36
N ARG A 241 42.78 -38.46 20.59
CA ARG A 241 42.09 -39.47 21.45
C ARG A 241 41.70 -38.94 22.83
N SER A 242 40.46 -38.99 23.34
CA SER A 242 39.24 -39.85 23.20
C SER A 242 39.16 -41.05 24.16
N ARG A 243 38.16 -41.05 25.07
CA ARG A 243 37.19 -42.16 25.38
C ARG A 243 36.49 -42.01 26.75
N HIS A 244 35.20 -42.41 26.79
CA HIS A 244 34.48 -43.05 27.93
C HIS A 244 34.21 -42.18 29.20
N ARG A 245 33.25 -42.49 30.11
CA ARG A 245 31.98 -43.29 30.11
C ARG A 245 31.16 -42.90 31.37
N GLY A 246 29.86 -43.23 31.42
CA GLY A 246 28.96 -43.01 32.58
C GLY A 246 27.85 -42.00 32.22
N ARG A 247 26.52 -42.27 32.20
CA ARG A 247 25.57 -43.22 32.84
C ARG A 247 25.25 -42.97 34.33
N GLY A 248 24.00 -42.59 34.57
CA GLY A 248 23.28 -42.66 35.85
C GLY A 248 23.08 -41.30 36.53
N LEU A 249 21.96 -41.03 37.22
CA LEU A 249 20.69 -41.77 37.31
C LEU A 249 19.57 -40.77 37.71
N SER A 250 18.31 -41.10 37.43
CA SER A 250 17.15 -40.29 37.82
C SER A 250 16.82 -40.41 39.31
N ARG A 251 16.26 -39.36 39.92
CA ARG A 251 15.01 -39.48 40.69
C ARG A 251 14.35 -38.14 41.03
N ASP A 252 13.09 -38.27 41.44
CA ASP A 252 12.09 -37.25 41.71
C ASP A 252 12.27 -36.58 43.09
N GLY A 253 11.70 -35.39 43.25
CA GLY A 253 11.66 -34.61 44.49
C GLY A 253 10.83 -33.34 44.31
#